data_AF-A0AA39SDG9-F1
#
_entry.id   AF-A0AA39SDG9-F1
#
_cell.length_a   1.000
_cell.length_b   1.000
_cell.length_c   1.000
_cell.angle_alpha   90.00
_cell.angle_beta   90.00
_cell.angle_gamma   90.00
#
_symmetry.space_group_name_H-M   'P 1'
#
loop_
_entity.id
_entity.type
_entity.pdbx_description
1 polymer ?
#
loop_
_entity_poly.entity_id
_entity_poly.type
_entity_poly.pdbx_seq_one_letter_code
_entity_poly.pdbx_strand_id
1 'polypeptide(L)'
;MHPADQDKTSFITGQGLYCYKVMPFGLKNAGATYQCLVNKLFKPLIRKSMEVYIDDMITKSQMAHQHPEDLRWTFQIIRENQMRLNPTKCAFGVAAGKFLGFMVHERGIEANPEKIKAIIELESPKTLQQAQGLTGRIAALNRFISRSTDKCLPFLKSSSRERT
;
A
#
# COMPACT_ATOMS: atom_id res chain seq x y z
N MET A 1 5.01 -13.87 -17.86
CA MET A 1 4.71 -15.16 -17.21
C MET A 1 5.64 -16.20 -17.80
N HIS A 2 6.22 -17.09 -17.00
CA HIS A 2 7.11 -18.13 -17.55
C HIS A 2 6.31 -18.99 -18.56
N PRO A 3 6.82 -19.30 -19.77
CA PRO A 3 6.04 -19.96 -20.81
C PRO A 3 5.35 -21.25 -20.37
N ALA A 4 6.01 -22.05 -19.53
CA ALA A 4 5.49 -23.31 -18.99
C ALA A 4 4.36 -23.17 -17.94
N ASP A 5 4.05 -21.94 -17.50
CA ASP A 5 2.99 -21.67 -16.53
C ASP A 5 1.86 -20.80 -17.11
N GLN A 6 1.90 -20.48 -18.41
CA GLN A 6 0.88 -19.63 -19.04
C GLN A 6 -0.47 -20.33 -19.14
N ASP A 7 -0.47 -21.61 -19.50
CA ASP A 7 -1.64 -22.49 -19.56
C ASP A 7 -2.39 -22.59 -18.21
N LYS A 8 -1.69 -22.54 -17.08
CA LYS A 8 -2.28 -22.51 -15.73
C LYS A 8 -3.07 -21.23 -15.43
N THR A 9 -2.92 -20.19 -16.26
CA THR A 9 -3.67 -18.93 -16.16
C THR A 9 -4.79 -18.84 -17.18
N SER A 10 -5.21 -19.98 -17.74
CA SER A 10 -6.26 -19.99 -18.77
C SER A 10 -7.64 -19.65 -18.20
N PHE A 11 -8.44 -18.95 -19.00
CA PHE A 11 -9.83 -18.62 -18.70
C PHE A 11 -10.69 -18.76 -19.96
N ILE A 12 -11.97 -19.04 -19.75
CA ILE A 12 -12.95 -19.26 -20.82
C ILE A 12 -13.74 -17.96 -21.04
N THR A 13 -13.88 -17.59 -22.30
CA THR A 13 -14.81 -16.56 -22.75
C THR A 13 -15.83 -17.18 -23.70
N GLY A 14 -16.92 -16.48 -24.03
CA GLY A 14 -17.88 -16.95 -25.04
C GLY A 14 -17.25 -17.15 -26.44
N GLN A 15 -16.04 -16.64 -26.68
CA GLN A 15 -15.31 -16.75 -27.95
C GLN A 15 -14.21 -17.81 -27.93
N GLY A 16 -13.94 -18.45 -26.79
CA GLY A 16 -12.91 -19.49 -26.69
C GLY A 16 -12.06 -19.41 -25.42
N LEU A 17 -10.98 -20.21 -25.41
CA LEU A 17 -10.02 -20.34 -24.32
C LEU A 17 -8.84 -19.38 -24.53
N TYR A 18 -8.54 -18.57 -23.51
CA TYR A 18 -7.45 -17.59 -23.53
C TYR A 18 -6.53 -17.82 -22.33
N CYS A 19 -5.26 -17.43 -22.42
CA CYS A 19 -4.31 -17.45 -21.31
C CYS A 19 -3.52 -16.14 -21.21
N TYR A 20 -2.98 -15.83 -20.03
CA TYR A 20 -2.23 -14.60 -19.82
C TYR A 20 -0.74 -14.76 -20.19
N LYS A 21 -0.23 -13.83 -21.01
CA LYS A 21 1.21 -13.74 -21.34
C LYS A 21 2.02 -13.04 -20.24
N VAL A 22 1.40 -12.09 -19.55
CA VAL A 22 1.96 -11.35 -18.41
C VAL A 22 1.33 -11.84 -17.11
N MET A 23 1.87 -11.44 -15.95
CA MET A 23 1.32 -11.85 -14.67
C MET A 23 -0.05 -11.17 -14.44
N PRO A 24 -1.17 -11.90 -14.36
CA PRO A 24 -2.48 -11.31 -14.12
C PRO A 24 -2.66 -10.94 -12.64
N PHE A 25 -3.63 -10.05 -12.39
CA PHE A 25 -4.15 -9.81 -11.04
C PHE A 25 -4.90 -11.04 -10.51
N GLY A 26 -4.97 -11.17 -9.19
CA GLY A 26 -5.70 -12.26 -8.51
C GLY A 26 -4.85 -13.49 -8.20
N LEU A 27 -3.62 -13.61 -8.74
CA LEU A 27 -2.71 -14.68 -8.32
C LEU A 27 -2.19 -14.42 -6.90
N LYS A 28 -2.23 -15.45 -6.06
CA LYS A 28 -1.79 -15.40 -4.65
C LYS A 28 -0.38 -14.81 -4.47
N ASN A 29 0.53 -15.12 -5.39
CA ASN A 29 1.94 -14.71 -5.30
C ASN A 29 2.29 -13.51 -6.20
N ALA A 30 1.34 -12.91 -6.92
CA ALA A 30 1.64 -11.82 -7.85
C ALA A 30 2.34 -10.63 -7.16
N GLY A 31 1.82 -10.19 -6.01
CA GLY A 31 2.41 -9.09 -5.24
C GLY A 31 3.83 -9.39 -4.75
N ALA A 32 4.08 -10.62 -4.28
CA ALA A 32 5.41 -11.03 -3.82
C ALA A 32 6.43 -11.07 -4.98
N THR A 33 6.03 -11.60 -6.13
CA THR A 33 6.85 -11.61 -7.35
C THR A 33 7.15 -10.19 -7.82
N TYR A 34 6.16 -9.30 -7.82
CA TYR A 34 6.35 -7.90 -8.20
C TYR A 34 7.28 -7.17 -7.22
N GLN A 35 7.10 -7.34 -5.91
CA GLN A 35 8.01 -6.79 -4.90
C GLN A 35 9.44 -7.29 -5.09
N CYS A 36 9.64 -8.57 -5.44
CA CYS A 36 10.96 -9.13 -5.71
C CYS A 36 11.63 -8.46 -6.93
N LEU A 37 10.88 -8.24 -8.01
CA LEU A 37 11.35 -7.51 -9.18
C LEU A 37 11.77 -6.09 -8.79
N VAL A 38 10.89 -5.35 -8.14
CA VAL A 38 11.13 -3.97 -7.73
C VAL A 38 12.32 -3.85 -6.78
N ASN A 39 12.44 -4.76 -5.81
CA ASN A 39 13.60 -4.79 -4.89
C ASN A 39 14.92 -5.03 -5.64
N LYS A 40 14.92 -5.80 -6.72
CA LYS A 40 16.12 -6.04 -7.55
C LYS A 40 16.46 -4.80 -8.37
N LEU A 41 15.47 -4.20 -9.05
CA LEU A 41 15.68 -3.04 -9.93
C LEU A 41 16.10 -1.79 -9.16
N PHE A 42 15.42 -1.49 -8.06
CA PHE A 42 15.64 -0.27 -7.27
C PHE A 42 16.58 -0.48 -6.09
N LYS A 43 17.26 -1.64 -6.00
CA LYS A 43 18.25 -1.94 -4.96
C LYS A 43 19.23 -0.78 -4.65
N PRO A 44 19.78 -0.03 -5.64
CA PRO A 44 20.70 1.07 -5.33
C PRO A 44 20.02 2.29 -4.67
N LEU A 45 18.71 2.48 -4.87
CA LEU A 45 17.93 3.64 -4.41
C LEU A 45 17.13 3.35 -3.12
N ILE A 46 16.73 2.10 -2.93
CA ILE A 46 15.93 1.65 -1.77
C ILE A 46 16.65 2.00 -0.46
N ARG A 47 15.90 2.58 0.49
CA ARG A 47 16.35 3.11 1.79
C ARG A 47 17.29 4.33 1.74
N LYS A 48 17.68 4.79 0.55
CA LYS A 48 18.45 6.03 0.36
C LYS A 48 17.51 7.16 -0.06
N SER A 49 17.17 7.17 -1.35
CA SER A 49 16.29 8.16 -1.95
C SER A 49 14.94 7.58 -2.37
N MET A 50 14.70 6.28 -2.18
CA MET A 50 13.44 5.64 -2.53
C MET A 50 12.94 4.67 -1.44
N GLU A 51 11.63 4.65 -1.25
CA GLU A 51 10.90 3.63 -0.50
C GLU A 51 9.84 3.02 -1.40
N VAL A 52 9.67 1.70 -1.35
CA VAL A 52 8.71 1.00 -2.21
C VAL A 52 7.95 -0.07 -1.45
N TYR A 53 6.66 -0.16 -1.73
CA TYR A 53 5.78 -1.24 -1.28
C TYR A 53 4.84 -1.67 -2.41
N ILE A 54 5.07 -2.86 -2.94
CA ILE A 54 4.38 -3.44 -4.10
C ILE A 54 4.32 -2.39 -5.22
N ASP A 55 3.14 -1.84 -5.51
CA ASP A 55 2.89 -0.90 -6.60
C ASP A 55 3.09 0.57 -6.20
N ASP A 56 3.22 0.87 -4.90
CA ASP A 56 3.35 2.22 -4.38
C ASP A 56 4.84 2.56 -4.15
N MET A 57 5.32 3.61 -4.82
CA MET A 57 6.72 4.09 -4.73
C MET A 57 6.76 5.54 -4.24
N ILE A 58 7.72 5.86 -3.35
CA ILE A 58 8.09 7.23 -3.00
C ILE A 58 9.55 7.46 -3.35
N THR A 59 9.83 8.58 -4.00
CA THR A 59 11.19 9.16 -4.08
C THR A 59 11.27 10.32 -3.11
N LYS A 60 12.26 10.32 -2.22
CA LYS A 60 12.49 11.34 -1.18
C LYS A 60 13.92 11.82 -1.25
N SER A 61 14.12 13.09 -0.90
CA SER A 61 15.43 13.74 -0.89
C SER A 61 15.54 14.59 0.36
N GLN A 62 16.75 14.76 0.89
CA GLN A 62 16.95 15.60 2.09
C GLN A 62 16.80 17.08 1.76
N MET A 63 17.24 17.49 0.58
CA MET A 63 17.17 18.88 0.11
C MET A 63 16.42 18.97 -1.21
N ALA A 64 15.65 20.04 -1.39
CA ALA A 64 14.85 20.26 -2.60
C ALA A 64 15.68 20.27 -3.89
N HIS A 65 16.91 20.80 -3.85
CA HIS A 65 17.78 20.86 -5.04
C HIS A 65 18.34 19.49 -5.47
N GLN A 66 18.37 18.50 -4.57
CA GLN A 66 18.80 17.12 -4.89
C GLN A 66 17.67 16.32 -5.53
N HIS A 67 16.41 16.71 -5.29
CA HIS A 67 15.24 15.97 -5.73
C HIS A 67 15.14 15.73 -7.24
N PRO A 68 15.47 16.71 -8.12
CA PRO A 68 15.51 16.46 -9.56
C PRO A 68 16.50 15.37 -9.97
N GLU A 69 17.64 15.25 -9.30
CA GLU A 69 18.63 14.20 -9.58
C GLU A 69 18.12 12.83 -9.12
N ASP A 70 17.55 12.72 -7.92
CA ASP A 70 16.95 11.48 -7.42
C ASP A 70 15.79 10.99 -8.32
N LEU A 71 14.96 11.91 -8.80
CA LEU A 71 13.91 11.61 -9.78
C LEU A 71 14.49 11.17 -11.12
N ARG A 72 15.60 11.77 -11.58
CA ARG A 72 16.27 11.36 -12.82
C ARG A 72 16.72 9.90 -12.74
N TRP A 73 17.40 9.51 -11.66
CA TRP A 73 17.82 8.12 -11.44
C TRP A 73 16.64 7.17 -11.39
N THR A 74 15.57 7.55 -10.70
CA THR A 74 14.34 6.78 -10.61
C THR A 74 13.70 6.55 -11.98
N PHE A 75 13.50 7.61 -12.77
CA PHE A 75 12.91 7.52 -14.09
C PHE A 75 13.78 6.77 -15.10
N GLN A 76 15.11 6.84 -14.94
CA GLN A 76 16.04 6.06 -15.75
C GLN A 76 15.81 4.55 -15.55
N ILE A 77 15.78 4.07 -14.31
CA ILE A 77 15.53 2.65 -14.00
C ILE A 77 14.15 2.22 -14.54
N ILE A 78 13.12 3.05 -14.35
CA ILE A 78 11.76 2.78 -14.86
C ILE A 78 11.78 2.61 -16.39
N ARG A 79 12.45 3.51 -17.10
CA ARG A 79 12.52 3.51 -18.57
C ARG A 79 13.31 2.33 -19.11
N GLU A 80 14.47 2.04 -18.53
CA GLU A 80 15.33 0.91 -18.92
C GLU A 80 14.61 -0.43 -18.77
N ASN A 81 13.75 -0.56 -17.75
CA ASN A 81 12.98 -1.76 -17.47
C ASN A 81 11.56 -1.74 -18.07
N GLN A 82 11.25 -0.77 -18.93
CA GLN A 82 9.95 -0.60 -19.60
C GLN A 82 8.74 -0.58 -18.65
N MET A 83 8.96 -0.16 -17.39
CA MET A 83 7.90 0.02 -16.42
C MET A 83 7.10 1.28 -16.76
N ARG A 84 5.81 1.29 -16.44
CA ARG A 84 4.93 2.43 -16.68
C ARG A 84 4.32 2.91 -15.38
N LEU A 85 4.34 4.23 -15.20
CA LEU A 85 3.64 4.91 -14.13
C LEU A 85 2.26 5.34 -14.61
N ASN A 86 1.29 5.41 -13.69
CA ASN A 86 -0.01 5.99 -13.97
C ASN A 86 0.01 7.49 -13.62
N PRO A 87 0.02 8.41 -14.61
CA PRO A 87 0.18 9.84 -14.35
C PRO A 87 -0.91 10.42 -13.44
N THR A 88 -2.14 9.89 -13.50
CA THR A 88 -3.25 10.40 -12.67
C THR A 88 -3.12 10.04 -11.19
N LYS A 89 -2.28 9.04 -10.87
CA LYS A 89 -1.98 8.61 -9.51
C LYS A 89 -0.62 9.13 -9.01
N CYS A 90 0.15 9.80 -9.86
CA CYS A 90 1.45 10.35 -9.49
C CYS A 90 1.29 11.77 -8.94
N ALA A 91 2.02 12.07 -7.87
CA ALA A 91 2.19 13.42 -7.34
C ALA A 91 3.70 13.73 -7.30
N PHE A 92 4.08 14.93 -7.72
CA PHE A 92 5.48 15.35 -7.82
C PHE A 92 5.70 16.68 -7.11
N GLY A 93 6.90 16.86 -6.53
CA GLY A 93 7.30 18.14 -5.91
C GLY A 93 6.47 18.55 -4.69
N VAL A 94 5.86 17.58 -4.00
CA VAL A 94 5.03 17.83 -2.82
C VAL A 94 5.85 17.77 -1.53
N ALA A 95 5.63 18.71 -0.61
CA ALA A 95 6.26 18.69 0.72
C ALA A 95 5.65 17.63 1.66
N ALA A 96 4.40 17.23 1.38
CA ALA A 96 3.68 16.17 2.07
C ALA A 96 2.85 15.37 1.07
N GLY A 97 2.78 14.05 1.23
CA GLY A 97 2.07 13.16 0.32
C GLY A 97 1.42 11.96 1.00
N LYS A 98 0.37 11.43 0.38
CA LYS A 98 -0.32 10.22 0.85
C LYS A 98 0.42 8.98 0.36
N PHE A 99 0.76 8.06 1.26
CA PHE A 99 1.44 6.82 0.95
C PHE A 99 1.01 5.70 1.88
N LEU A 100 0.63 4.55 1.32
CA LEU A 100 0.06 3.40 2.07
C LEU A 100 -1.07 3.80 3.04
N GLY A 101 -1.79 4.86 2.69
CA GLY A 101 -2.86 5.41 3.51
C GLY A 101 -2.42 6.16 4.78
N PHE A 102 -1.16 6.59 4.85
CA PHE A 102 -0.62 7.55 5.81
C PHE A 102 -0.23 8.85 5.10
N MET A 103 -0.06 9.93 5.88
CA MET A 103 0.51 11.19 5.38
C MET A 103 2.00 11.23 5.72
N VAL A 104 2.85 11.35 4.71
CA VAL A 104 4.30 11.44 4.86
C VAL A 104 4.71 12.87 4.58
N HIS A 105 5.44 13.48 5.51
CA HIS A 105 5.97 14.83 5.40
C HIS A 105 7.33 14.93 6.12
N GLU A 106 7.98 16.10 6.06
CA GLU A 106 9.34 16.30 6.59
C GLU A 106 9.51 15.89 8.07
N ARG A 107 8.52 16.20 8.93
CA ARG A 107 8.60 15.90 10.38
C ARG A 107 8.27 14.45 10.71
N GLY A 108 7.80 13.67 9.74
CA GLY A 108 7.56 12.24 9.90
C GLY A 108 6.27 11.73 9.24
N ILE A 109 5.74 10.66 9.80
CA ILE A 109 4.54 9.98 9.32
C ILE A 109 3.39 10.36 10.24
N GLU A 110 2.29 10.85 9.66
CA GLU A 110 1.06 11.21 10.34
C GLU A 110 -0.11 10.32 9.86
N ALA A 111 -1.13 10.21 10.69
CA ALA A 111 -2.38 9.56 10.30
C ALA A 111 -3.06 10.36 9.18
N ASN A 112 -3.67 9.67 8.21
CA ASN A 112 -4.46 10.34 7.18
C ASN A 112 -5.69 11.03 7.82
N PRO A 113 -5.85 12.37 7.70
CA PRO A 113 -7.00 13.09 8.22
C PRO A 113 -8.34 12.53 7.75
N GLU A 114 -8.44 12.00 6.52
CA GLU A 114 -9.65 11.37 6.00
C GLU A 114 -10.02 10.11 6.81
N LYS A 115 -9.02 9.30 7.18
CA LYS A 115 -9.25 8.09 7.99
C LYS A 115 -9.66 8.47 9.41
N ILE A 116 -9.09 9.54 9.96
CA ILE A 116 -9.45 10.06 11.28
C ILE A 116 -10.89 10.56 11.26
N LYS A 117 -11.25 11.38 10.26
CA LYS A 117 -12.60 11.92 10.08
C LYS A 117 -13.63 10.79 9.95
N ALA A 118 -13.35 9.77 9.15
CA ALA A 118 -14.24 8.62 8.99
C ALA A 118 -14.48 7.81 10.28
N ILE A 119 -13.57 7.87 11.27
CA ILE A 119 -13.76 7.25 12.59
C ILE A 119 -14.55 8.19 13.51
N ILE A 120 -14.28 9.50 13.46
CA ILE A 120 -15.02 10.50 14.25
C ILE A 120 -16.49 10.56 13.83
N GLU A 121 -16.78 10.46 12.53
CA GLU A 121 -18.13 10.47 11.97
C GLU A 121 -18.83 9.10 12.05
N LEU A 122 -18.17 8.07 12.58
CA LEU A 122 -18.77 6.75 12.70
C LEU A 122 -19.86 6.76 13.78
N GLU A 123 -21.05 6.28 13.43
CA GLU A 123 -22.08 6.02 14.42
C GLU A 123 -21.64 4.93 15.42
N SER A 124 -22.15 5.04 16.65
CA SER A 124 -21.89 4.05 17.70
C SER A 124 -22.29 2.65 17.22
N PRO A 125 -21.37 1.66 17.28
CA PRO A 125 -21.66 0.31 16.80
C PRO A 125 -22.78 -0.31 17.63
N LYS A 126 -23.82 -0.79 16.96
CA LYS A 126 -24.99 -1.45 17.55
C LYS A 126 -24.87 -2.97 17.54
N THR A 127 -23.95 -3.51 16.75
CA THR A 127 -23.74 -4.96 16.59
C THR A 127 -22.29 -5.38 16.86
N LEU A 128 -22.09 -6.66 17.17
CA LEU A 128 -20.77 -7.23 17.42
C LEU A 128 -19.84 -7.09 16.21
N GLN A 129 -20.36 -7.32 14.99
CA GLN A 129 -19.59 -7.15 13.75
C GLN A 129 -19.16 -5.70 13.55
N GLN A 130 -20.01 -4.72 13.89
CA GLN A 130 -19.65 -3.30 13.82
C GLN A 130 -18.58 -2.96 14.86
N ALA A 131 -18.67 -3.50 16.07
CA ALA A 131 -17.65 -3.31 17.10
C ALA A 131 -16.29 -3.93 16.72
N GLN A 132 -16.29 -5.13 16.12
CA GLN A 132 -15.09 -5.78 15.58
C GLN A 132 -14.52 -4.97 14.41
N GLY A 133 -15.36 -4.49 13.50
CA GLY A 133 -14.97 -3.62 12.39
C GLY A 133 -14.34 -2.30 12.85
N LEU A 134 -14.93 -1.65 13.86
CA LEU A 134 -14.35 -0.46 14.51
C LEU A 134 -12.98 -0.77 15.13
N THR A 135 -12.87 -1.89 15.84
CA THR A 135 -11.59 -2.33 16.43
C THR A 135 -10.50 -2.50 15.37
N GLY A 136 -10.83 -3.12 14.22
CA GLY A 136 -9.92 -3.24 13.08
C GLY A 136 -9.52 -1.89 12.49
N ARG A 137 -10.44 -0.92 12.40
CA ARG A 137 -10.15 0.45 11.94
C ARG A 137 -9.26 1.22 12.90
N ILE A 138 -9.49 1.11 14.21
CA ILE A 138 -8.63 1.72 15.24
C ILE A 138 -7.24 1.07 15.23
N ALA A 139 -7.15 -0.24 14.97
CA ALA A 139 -5.87 -0.94 14.90
C ALA A 139 -4.92 -0.34 13.86
N ALA A 140 -5.45 0.16 12.73
CA ALA A 140 -4.67 0.86 11.71
C ALA A 140 -4.08 2.21 12.20
N LEU A 141 -4.62 2.78 13.28
CA LEU A 141 -4.17 4.03 13.92
C LEU A 141 -3.45 3.81 15.25
N ASN A 142 -3.28 2.56 15.71
CA ASN A 142 -2.67 2.24 17.00
C ASN A 142 -1.31 2.94 17.22
N ARG A 143 -0.51 3.07 16.16
CA ARG A 143 0.80 3.74 16.19
C ARG A 143 0.71 5.22 16.63
N PHE A 144 -0.44 5.87 16.46
CA PHE A 144 -0.67 7.28 16.79
C PHE A 144 -1.48 7.49 18.09
N ILE A 145 -2.03 6.42 18.66
CA ILE A 145 -2.88 6.48 19.85
C ILE A 145 -2.10 5.91 21.03
N SER A 146 -1.70 6.78 21.97
CA SER A 146 -1.05 6.32 23.20
C SER A 146 -1.97 5.38 23.98
N ARG A 147 -1.42 4.22 24.37
CA ARG A 147 -2.10 3.13 25.08
C ARG A 147 -3.41 2.70 24.40
N SER A 148 -3.38 2.56 23.08
CA SER A 148 -4.57 2.22 22.29
C SER A 148 -5.20 0.89 22.71
N THR A 149 -4.40 -0.11 23.08
CA THR A 149 -4.87 -1.41 23.56
C THR A 149 -5.73 -1.29 24.83
N ASP A 150 -5.30 -0.45 25.78
CA ASP A 150 -6.03 -0.22 27.04
C ASP A 150 -7.35 0.50 26.77
N LYS A 151 -7.35 1.45 25.82
CA LYS A 151 -8.54 2.20 25.40
C LYS A 151 -9.53 1.35 24.59
N CYS A 152 -9.03 0.37 23.83
CA CYS A 152 -9.86 -0.53 23.02
C CYS A 152 -10.31 -1.79 23.78
N LEU A 153 -9.78 -2.02 24.98
CA LEU A 153 -10.07 -3.18 25.82
C LEU A 153 -11.58 -3.45 26.03
N PRO A 154 -12.46 -2.44 26.22
CA PRO A 154 -13.89 -2.67 26.35
C PRO A 154 -14.53 -3.29 25.10
N PHE A 155 -14.07 -2.91 23.90
CA PHE A 155 -14.56 -3.44 22.62
C PHE A 155 -14.01 -4.84 22.32
N LEU A 156 -12.79 -5.13 22.77
CA LEU A 156 -12.19 -6.46 22.68
C LEU A 156 -12.88 -7.46 23.62
N LYS A 157 -13.22 -7.04 24.85
CA LYS A 157 -13.92 -7.88 25.82
C LYS A 157 -15.33 -8.24 25.40
N SER A 158 -16.06 -7.32 24.76
CA SER A 158 -17.40 -7.60 24.23
C SER A 158 -17.38 -8.57 23.04
N SER A 159 -16.31 -8.59 22.26
CA SER A 159 -16.13 -9.50 21.11
C SER A 159 -15.62 -10.90 21.47
N SER A 160 -15.09 -11.11 22.68
CA SER A 160 -14.62 -12.40 23.17
C SER A 160 -15.63 -13.21 24.00
N ARG A 161 -16.83 -12.69 24.29
CA ARG A 161 -17.85 -13.37 25.12
C ARG A 161 -18.71 -14.41 24.39
N GLU A 162 -18.48 -14.66 23.11
CA GLU A 162 -19.26 -15.58 22.27
C GLU A 162 -18.46 -16.82 21.80
N ARG A 163 -17.37 -17.17 22.50
CA ARG A 163 -16.67 -18.45 22.34
C ARG A 163 -16.75 -19.28 23.61
N THR A 164 -17.95 -19.75 23.94
CA THR A 164 -18.21 -20.90 24.82
C THR A 164 -19.50 -21.54 24.35
#